data_AF-A0A7S0BDE5-F1
#
_entry.id   AF-A0A7S0BDE5-F1
#
_cell.length_a   1.000
_cell.length_b   1.000
_cell.length_c   1.000
_cell.angle_alpha   90.00
_cell.angle_beta   90.00
_cell.angle_gamma   90.00
#
_symmetry.space_group_name_H-M   'P 1'
#
loop_
_entity.id
_entity.type
_entity.pdbx_description
1 polymer ?
#
loop_
_entity_poly.entity_id
_entity_poly.type
_entity_poly.pdbx_seq_one_letter_code
_entity_poly.pdbx_strand_id
1 'polypeptide(L)'
;MEHPRPVVSLTAAFAYLLGQHLQGKVRMDEMPIKLREEDYELISRGGNVPYRIASRIRDEIKDIGAKGELPAAAVRLSMEADVAALMDVMGACERIVKTPVPLAYSRHTSRFLSLYALTLPFILVDKEGLKTILGVAMITWALFAIEEIAHMIEDPFTDKSFSLPLAAYAETIHGSCEQIIGHPLTWDYQEPIEYVEEVDDIAELEEAEEEEQEEEEEEEEPEEPAPPPPKHPDGIEIRFP
;
A
#
# COMPACT_ATOMS: atom_id res chain seq x y z
N MET A 1 -3.03 -1.70 -19.91
CA MET A 1 -2.16 -1.23 -18.82
C MET A 1 -2.77 -1.72 -17.53
N GLU A 2 -2.40 -2.92 -17.08
CA GLU A 2 -2.87 -3.43 -15.80
C GLU A 2 -2.24 -2.57 -14.71
N HIS A 3 -3.07 -1.98 -13.85
CA HIS A 3 -2.54 -1.26 -12.70
C HIS A 3 -1.92 -2.26 -11.72
N PRO A 4 -0.76 -1.93 -11.12
CA PRO A 4 -0.16 -2.74 -10.07
C PRO A 4 -1.17 -2.93 -8.94
N ARG A 5 -1.19 -4.15 -8.39
CA ARG A 5 -2.18 -4.67 -7.43
C ARG A 5 -2.76 -3.58 -6.50
N PRO A 6 -3.99 -3.08 -6.77
CA PRO A 6 -4.50 -1.85 -6.19
C PRO A 6 -4.62 -1.88 -4.67
N VAL A 7 -4.85 -3.06 -4.09
CA VAL A 7 -4.90 -3.28 -2.64
C VAL A 7 -3.60 -2.85 -1.95
N VAL A 8 -2.44 -3.09 -2.57
CA VAL A 8 -1.14 -2.77 -1.95
C VAL A 8 -0.87 -1.27 -2.02
N SER A 9 -1.11 -0.63 -3.17
CA SER A 9 -0.99 0.83 -3.30
C SER A 9 -1.91 1.56 -2.31
N LEU A 10 -3.15 1.07 -2.15
CA LEU A 10 -4.09 1.60 -1.16
C LEU A 10 -3.61 1.38 0.28
N THR A 11 -2.96 0.25 0.58
CA THR A 11 -2.41 -0.03 1.91
C THR A 11 -1.25 0.90 2.26
N ALA A 12 -0.33 1.14 1.32
CA ALA A 12 0.74 2.12 1.50
C ALA A 12 0.18 3.55 1.63
N ALA A 13 -0.80 3.91 0.80
CA ALA A 13 -1.48 5.21 0.87
C ALA A 13 -2.23 5.40 2.18
N PHE A 14 -2.83 4.34 2.74
CA PHE A 14 -3.48 4.37 4.05
C PHE A 14 -2.50 4.79 5.14
N ALA A 15 -1.31 4.17 5.20
CA ALA A 15 -0.30 4.49 6.21
C ALA A 15 0.18 5.94 6.12
N TYR A 16 0.47 6.40 4.90
CA TYR A 16 0.92 7.77 4.65
C TYR A 16 -0.15 8.81 5.01
N LEU A 17 -1.38 8.63 4.52
CA LEU A 17 -2.47 9.58 4.72
C LEU A 17 -3.04 9.52 6.14
N LEU A 18 -2.94 8.39 6.84
CA LEU A 18 -3.25 8.33 8.27
C LEU A 18 -2.32 9.23 9.08
N GLY A 19 -1.01 9.21 8.80
CA GLY A 19 -0.06 10.10 9.46
C GLY A 19 -0.42 11.58 9.30
N GLN A 20 -0.71 11.99 8.06
CA GLN A 20 -1.13 13.36 7.77
C GLN A 20 -2.51 13.72 8.36
N HIS A 21 -3.44 12.76 8.39
CA HIS A 21 -4.77 12.92 8.99
C HIS A 21 -4.68 13.18 10.49
N LEU A 22 -3.82 12.43 11.21
CA LEU A 22 -3.57 12.64 12.63
C LEU A 22 -2.94 14.01 12.93
N GLN A 23 -2.17 14.55 11.98
CA GLN A 23 -1.59 15.89 12.03
C GLN A 23 -2.56 17.01 11.63
N GLY A 24 -3.74 16.66 11.09
CA GLY A 24 -4.69 17.63 10.54
C GLY A 24 -4.18 18.34 9.26
N LYS A 25 -3.18 17.78 8.58
CA LYS A 25 -2.52 18.35 7.39
C LYS A 25 -2.59 17.41 6.19
N VAL A 26 -3.80 16.97 5.82
CA VAL A 26 -3.94 16.09 4.64
C VAL A 26 -3.61 16.85 3.37
N ARG A 27 -2.56 16.40 2.68
CA ARG A 27 -2.01 16.91 1.43
C ARG A 27 -1.86 15.76 0.44
N MET A 28 -2.86 15.62 -0.41
CA MET A 28 -2.93 14.56 -1.43
C MET A 28 -1.95 14.77 -2.57
N ASP A 29 -1.59 16.02 -2.83
CA ASP A 29 -0.65 16.47 -3.86
C ASP A 29 0.81 16.11 -3.55
N GLU A 30 1.14 15.96 -2.26
CA GLU A 30 2.50 15.66 -1.77
C GLU A 30 2.72 14.19 -1.40
N MET A 31 1.70 13.33 -1.57
CA MET A 31 1.88 11.87 -1.43
C MET A 31 3.00 11.40 -2.37
N PRO A 32 3.63 10.23 -2.24
CA PRO A 32 4.55 9.72 -3.27
C PRO A 32 4.00 8.49 -4.03
N ILE A 33 2.78 8.09 -3.73
CA ILE A 33 2.22 6.76 -4.03
C ILE A 33 1.20 6.85 -5.15
N LYS A 34 1.45 6.15 -6.26
CA LYS A 34 0.55 6.09 -7.41
C LYS A 34 -0.72 5.30 -7.08
N LEU A 35 -1.85 6.00 -7.10
CA LEU A 35 -3.18 5.41 -7.04
C LEU A 35 -3.83 5.39 -8.42
N ARG A 36 -4.84 4.53 -8.61
CA ARG A 36 -5.74 4.65 -9.77
C ARG A 36 -6.45 6.00 -9.70
N GLU A 37 -6.74 6.57 -10.86
CA GLU A 37 -7.40 7.88 -10.97
C GLU A 37 -8.75 7.89 -10.25
N GLU A 38 -9.53 6.82 -10.40
CA GLU A 38 -10.80 6.62 -9.69
C GLU A 38 -10.64 6.63 -8.16
N ASP A 39 -9.58 5.99 -7.65
CA ASP A 39 -9.30 5.89 -6.22
C ASP A 39 -8.85 7.25 -5.69
N TYR A 40 -7.98 7.96 -6.43
CA TYR A 40 -7.53 9.30 -6.09
C TYR A 40 -8.69 10.29 -6.04
N GLU A 41 -9.55 10.31 -7.06
CA GLU A 41 -10.74 11.16 -7.09
C GLU A 41 -11.68 10.84 -5.95
N LEU A 42 -11.92 9.55 -5.69
CA LEU A 42 -12.73 9.12 -4.57
C LEU A 42 -12.15 9.77 -3.33
N ILE A 43 -10.94 9.42 -2.91
CA ILE A 43 -10.38 9.84 -1.62
C ILE A 43 -10.27 11.39 -1.50
N SER A 44 -10.00 12.10 -2.61
CA SER A 44 -9.87 13.57 -2.66
C SER A 44 -11.16 14.33 -2.37
N ARG A 45 -12.34 13.70 -2.45
CA ARG A 45 -13.63 14.34 -2.09
C ARG A 45 -13.77 14.75 -0.61
N GLY A 46 -12.75 14.52 0.21
CA GLY A 46 -12.69 14.96 1.61
C GLY A 46 -13.33 13.98 2.60
N GLY A 47 -13.53 14.45 3.84
CA GLY A 47 -14.05 13.65 4.95
C GLY A 47 -12.95 12.92 5.74
N ASN A 48 -13.29 11.76 6.33
CA ASN A 48 -12.31 10.90 6.99
C ASN A 48 -11.52 10.12 5.93
N VAL A 49 -10.38 10.66 5.53
CA VAL A 49 -9.57 10.16 4.42
C VAL A 49 -9.10 8.71 4.66
N PRO A 50 -8.48 8.35 5.81
CA PRO A 50 -8.02 6.98 6.02
C PRO A 50 -9.17 5.96 6.05
N TYR A 51 -10.34 6.34 6.57
CA TYR A 51 -11.54 5.49 6.50
C TYR A 51 -11.98 5.19 5.06
N ARG A 52 -11.90 6.17 4.16
CA ARG A 52 -12.29 5.99 2.75
C ARG A 52 -11.33 5.06 2.01
N ILE A 53 -10.05 5.14 2.31
CA ILE A 53 -9.05 4.20 1.77
C ILE A 53 -9.35 2.78 2.27
N ALA A 54 -9.57 2.59 3.58
CA ALA A 54 -9.92 1.29 4.14
C ALA A 54 -11.22 0.71 3.55
N SER A 55 -12.23 1.56 3.32
CA SER A 55 -13.46 1.16 2.61
C SER A 55 -13.14 0.75 1.18
N ARG A 56 -12.28 1.48 0.47
CA ARG A 56 -11.92 1.15 -0.91
C ARG A 56 -11.15 -0.17 -1.02
N ILE A 57 -10.27 -0.46 -0.06
CA ILE A 57 -9.58 -1.76 0.05
C ILE A 57 -10.61 -2.89 0.20
N ARG A 58 -11.60 -2.70 1.08
CA ARG A 58 -12.70 -3.67 1.28
C ARG A 58 -13.49 -3.91 -0.01
N ASP A 59 -13.81 -2.84 -0.74
CA ASP A 59 -14.53 -2.94 -2.01
C ASP A 59 -13.69 -3.71 -3.05
N GLU A 60 -12.38 -3.45 -3.13
CA GLU A 60 -11.49 -4.18 -4.03
C GLU A 60 -11.40 -5.68 -3.71
N ILE A 61 -11.29 -6.03 -2.42
CA ILE A 61 -11.30 -7.45 -1.98
C ILE A 61 -12.61 -8.13 -2.36
N LYS A 62 -13.74 -7.41 -2.24
CA LYS A 62 -15.06 -7.92 -2.60
C LYS A 62 -15.18 -8.14 -4.10
N ASP A 63 -14.68 -7.22 -4.92
CA ASP A 63 -14.72 -7.31 -6.38
C ASP A 63 -13.86 -8.46 -6.90
N ILE A 64 -12.63 -8.60 -6.41
CA ILE A 64 -11.75 -9.76 -6.71
C ILE A 64 -12.42 -11.07 -6.26
N GLY A 65 -13.08 -11.05 -5.11
CA GLY A 65 -13.82 -12.20 -4.59
C GLY A 65 -15.03 -12.59 -5.45
N ALA A 66 -15.71 -11.61 -6.04
CA ALA A 66 -16.85 -11.84 -6.93
C ALA A 66 -16.43 -12.41 -8.29
N LYS A 67 -15.22 -12.09 -8.76
CA LYS A 67 -14.64 -12.63 -10.00
C LYS A 67 -14.16 -14.08 -9.88
N GLY A 68 -14.17 -14.65 -8.67
CA GLY A 68 -13.70 -16.02 -8.41
C GLY A 68 -12.18 -16.16 -8.36
N GLU A 69 -11.43 -15.05 -8.42
CA GLU A 69 -9.97 -15.00 -8.36
C GLU A 69 -9.42 -15.29 -6.96
N LEU A 70 -10.28 -15.22 -5.93
CA LEU A 70 -9.96 -15.60 -4.54
C LEU A 70 -10.55 -16.99 -4.22
N PRO A 71 -9.73 -18.05 -4.17
CA PRO A 71 -10.20 -19.44 -4.19
C PRO A 71 -10.88 -19.92 -2.89
N ALA A 72 -10.71 -19.21 -1.76
CA ALA A 72 -11.24 -19.65 -0.46
C ALA A 72 -11.97 -18.53 0.30
N ALA A 73 -13.19 -18.81 0.75
CA ALA A 73 -13.95 -17.91 1.63
C ALA A 73 -13.20 -17.57 2.93
N ALA A 74 -12.38 -18.51 3.42
CA ALA A 74 -11.51 -18.30 4.58
C ALA A 74 -10.45 -17.21 4.34
N VAL A 75 -9.84 -17.15 3.15
CA VAL A 75 -8.86 -16.12 2.80
C VAL A 75 -9.54 -14.75 2.73
N ARG A 76 -10.73 -14.68 2.13
CA ARG A 76 -11.52 -13.45 2.09
C ARG A 76 -11.88 -12.93 3.48
N LEU A 77 -12.32 -13.81 4.37
CA LEU A 77 -12.64 -13.45 5.75
C LEU A 77 -11.39 -12.95 6.50
N SER A 78 -10.23 -13.56 6.28
CA SER A 78 -8.95 -13.12 6.85
C SER A 78 -8.60 -11.70 6.37
N MET A 79 -8.68 -11.45 5.06
CA MET A 79 -8.40 -10.11 4.50
C MET A 79 -9.38 -9.04 5.02
N GLU A 80 -10.67 -9.36 5.14
CA GLU A 80 -11.64 -8.43 5.74
C GLU A 80 -11.35 -8.14 7.22
N ALA A 81 -10.82 -9.13 7.95
CA ALA A 81 -10.38 -8.95 9.33
C ALA A 81 -9.13 -8.05 9.40
N ASP A 82 -8.19 -8.16 8.46
CA ASP A 82 -7.02 -7.29 8.37
C ASP A 82 -7.44 -5.82 8.09
N VAL A 83 -8.41 -5.61 7.20
CA VAL A 83 -8.97 -4.26 6.96
C VAL A 83 -9.70 -3.72 8.20
N ALA A 84 -10.41 -4.57 8.93
CA ALA A 84 -11.03 -4.18 10.19
C ALA A 84 -9.97 -3.75 11.22
N ALA A 85 -8.86 -4.47 11.31
CA ALA A 85 -7.74 -4.13 12.19
C ALA A 85 -7.13 -2.76 11.82
N LEU A 86 -6.98 -2.43 10.53
CA LEU A 86 -6.52 -1.10 10.10
C LEU A 86 -7.47 0.01 10.59
N MET A 87 -8.79 -0.21 10.48
CA MET A 87 -9.78 0.75 10.96
C MET A 87 -9.77 0.90 12.49
N ASP A 88 -9.57 -0.20 13.22
CA ASP A 88 -9.47 -0.18 14.68
C ASP A 88 -8.23 0.60 15.14
N VAL A 89 -7.09 0.44 14.46
CA VAL A 89 -5.86 1.21 14.71
C VAL A 89 -6.07 2.69 14.43
N MET A 90 -6.65 3.05 13.28
CA MET A 90 -7.02 4.44 12.98
C MET A 90 -7.92 5.02 14.09
N GLY A 91 -8.97 4.29 14.49
CA GLY A 91 -9.87 4.72 15.56
C GLY A 91 -9.16 4.90 16.90
N ALA A 92 -8.19 4.03 17.21
CA ALA A 92 -7.34 4.17 18.40
C ALA A 92 -6.47 5.44 18.34
N CYS A 93 -5.82 5.70 17.20
CA CYS A 93 -5.04 6.91 17.00
C CYS A 93 -5.91 8.17 17.09
N GLU A 94 -7.10 8.17 16.51
CA GLU A 94 -8.04 9.29 16.62
C GLU A 94 -8.48 9.54 18.07
N ARG A 95 -8.71 8.48 18.86
CA ARG A 95 -9.01 8.65 20.30
C ARG A 95 -7.86 9.35 21.01
N ILE A 96 -6.62 8.91 20.80
CA ILE A 96 -5.44 9.53 21.44
C ILE A 96 -5.37 11.02 21.12
N VAL A 97 -5.59 11.41 19.85
CA VAL A 97 -5.60 12.82 19.44
C VAL A 97 -6.80 13.59 20.01
N LYS A 98 -8.00 12.99 20.00
CA LYS A 98 -9.26 13.66 20.38
C LYS A 98 -9.53 13.66 21.89
N THR A 99 -8.77 12.90 22.68
CA THR A 99 -8.88 12.88 24.15
C THR A 99 -7.62 13.46 24.80
N PRO A 100 -7.30 14.76 24.57
CA PRO A 100 -6.16 15.37 25.22
C PRO A 100 -6.36 15.44 26.74
N VAL A 101 -5.26 15.53 27.48
CA VAL A 101 -5.28 15.78 28.93
C VAL A 101 -6.11 17.04 29.22
N PRO A 102 -7.00 17.02 30.22
CA PRO A 102 -7.84 18.18 30.51
C PRO A 102 -7.03 19.43 30.76
N LEU A 103 -7.31 20.52 30.03
CA LEU A 103 -6.59 21.80 30.15
C LEU A 103 -6.56 22.35 31.59
N ALA A 104 -7.59 22.06 32.38
CA ALA A 104 -7.62 22.45 33.79
C ALA A 104 -6.50 21.77 34.58
N TYR A 105 -6.25 20.47 34.34
CA TYR A 105 -5.20 19.71 35.01
C TYR A 105 -3.83 20.36 34.78
N SER A 106 -3.40 20.51 33.52
CA SER A 106 -2.07 21.03 33.23
C SER A 106 -1.88 22.47 33.72
N ARG A 107 -2.93 23.32 33.63
CA ARG A 107 -2.89 24.68 34.21
C ARG A 107 -2.79 24.70 35.73
N HIS A 108 -3.48 23.80 36.42
CA HIS A 108 -3.40 23.71 37.87
C HIS A 108 -2.04 23.18 38.33
N THR A 109 -1.49 22.19 37.63
CA THR A 109 -0.14 21.65 37.87
C THR A 109 0.91 22.75 37.77
N SER A 110 0.88 23.56 36.70
CA SER A 110 1.84 24.66 36.51
C SER A 110 1.78 25.73 37.59
N ARG A 111 0.56 26.14 37.97
CA ARG A 111 0.35 27.11 39.07
C ARG A 111 0.83 26.56 40.40
N PHE A 112 0.56 25.28 40.67
CA PHE A 112 1.00 24.62 41.88
C PHE A 112 2.53 24.53 41.95
N LEU A 113 3.19 24.14 40.85
CA LEU A 113 4.65 24.05 40.77
C LEU A 113 5.31 25.42 40.96
N SER A 114 4.72 26.46 40.38
CA SER A 114 5.16 27.85 40.56
C SER A 114 5.04 28.30 42.02
N LEU A 115 3.92 28.00 42.68
CA LEU A 115 3.73 28.31 44.11
C LEU A 115 4.69 27.49 45.00
N TYR A 116 4.96 26.24 44.65
CA TYR A 116 5.93 25.41 45.34
C TYR A 116 7.34 25.99 45.23
N ALA A 117 7.79 26.34 44.03
CA ALA A 117 9.08 26.97 43.79
C ALA A 117 9.22 28.33 44.51
N LEU A 118 8.14 29.11 44.56
CA LEU A 118 8.09 30.39 45.28
C LEU A 118 8.20 30.22 46.80
N THR A 119 7.58 29.20 47.38
CA THR A 119 7.57 28.99 48.83
C THR A 119 8.86 28.33 49.34
N LEU A 120 9.53 27.55 48.49
CA LEU A 120 10.77 26.83 48.81
C LEU A 120 11.90 27.68 49.45
N PRO A 121 12.27 28.87 48.94
CA PRO A 121 13.33 29.68 49.53
C PRO A 121 13.01 30.13 50.96
N PHE A 122 11.75 30.46 51.26
CA PHE A 122 11.33 30.87 52.61
C PHE A 122 11.47 29.72 53.62
N ILE A 123 11.32 28.47 53.19
CA ILE A 123 11.43 27.29 54.05
C ILE A 123 12.90 26.94 54.32
N LEU A 124 13.79 27.15 53.34
CA LEU A 124 15.19 26.71 53.41
C LEU A 124 16.15 27.78 53.94
N VAL A 125 15.81 29.07 53.82
CA VAL A 125 16.74 30.19 54.13
C VAL A 125 17.27 30.14 55.57
N ASP A 126 16.44 29.76 56.54
CA ASP A 126 16.84 29.70 57.96
C ASP A 126 17.86 28.60 58.25
N LYS A 127 17.88 27.53 57.44
CA LYS A 127 18.77 26.37 57.63
C LYS A 127 20.07 26.50 56.87
N GLU A 128 20.00 26.94 55.61
CA GLU A 128 21.11 26.85 54.66
C GLU A 128 21.68 28.22 54.24
N GLY A 129 21.05 29.32 54.66
CA GLY A 129 21.50 30.69 54.34
C GLY A 129 21.64 30.89 52.83
N LEU A 130 22.82 31.35 52.38
CA LEU A 130 23.09 31.64 50.96
C LEU A 130 23.10 30.40 50.05
N LYS A 131 23.37 29.19 50.58
CA LYS A 131 23.35 27.94 49.79
C LYS A 131 21.95 27.62 49.26
N THR A 132 20.92 28.16 49.92
CA THR A 132 19.51 28.07 49.51
C THR A 132 19.30 28.49 48.07
N ILE A 133 19.99 29.54 47.60
CA ILE A 133 19.82 30.07 46.24
C ILE A 133 20.16 28.99 45.20
N LEU A 134 21.30 28.32 45.36
CA LEU A 134 21.74 27.26 44.45
C LEU A 134 20.83 26.03 44.54
N GLY A 135 20.45 25.62 45.75
CA GLY A 135 19.56 24.47 45.95
C GLY A 135 18.17 24.69 45.35
N VAL A 136 17.57 25.85 45.59
CA VAL A 136 16.26 26.23 45.03
C VAL A 136 16.33 26.34 43.51
N ALA A 137 17.39 26.94 42.96
CA ALA A 137 17.57 27.01 41.51
C ALA A 137 17.61 25.63 40.86
N MET A 138 18.40 24.70 41.43
CA MET A 138 18.51 23.33 40.92
C MET A 138 17.19 22.55 41.00
N ILE A 139 16.49 22.61 42.14
CA ILE A 139 15.20 21.92 42.32
C ILE A 139 14.14 22.49 41.38
N THR A 140 14.06 23.81 41.31
CA THR A 140 13.09 24.51 40.44
C THR A 140 13.34 24.17 38.98
N TRP A 141 14.59 24.23 38.53
CA TRP A 141 14.97 23.83 37.18
C TRP A 141 14.56 22.38 36.88
N ALA A 142 14.85 21.44 37.79
CA ALA A 142 14.48 20.04 37.60
C ALA A 142 12.96 19.83 37.52
N LEU A 143 12.20 20.51 38.38
CA LEU A 143 10.74 20.42 38.41
C LEU A 143 10.11 20.96 37.12
N PHE A 144 10.52 22.15 36.68
CA PHE A 144 10.01 22.74 35.44
C PHE A 144 10.48 21.98 34.20
N ALA A 145 11.67 21.40 34.20
CA ALA A 145 12.13 20.53 33.12
C ALA A 145 11.25 19.29 32.97
N ILE A 146 10.84 18.66 34.07
CA ILE A 146 9.91 17.53 34.05
C ILE A 146 8.53 17.96 33.53
N GLU A 147 8.03 19.13 33.96
CA GLU A 147 6.76 19.69 33.47
C GLU A 147 6.80 19.95 31.95
N GLU A 148 7.91 20.49 31.45
CA GLU A 148 8.10 20.72 30.02
C GLU A 148 8.12 19.41 29.22
N ILE A 149 8.82 18.38 29.72
CA ILE A 149 8.81 17.05 29.10
C ILE A 149 7.39 16.46 29.10
N ALA A 150 6.61 16.65 30.17
CA ALA A 150 5.23 16.21 30.24
C ALA A 150 4.38 16.83 29.12
N HIS A 151 4.56 18.13 28.86
CA HIS A 151 3.90 18.80 27.74
C HIS A 151 4.36 18.32 26.36
N MET A 152 5.61 17.89 26.22
CA MET A 152 6.12 17.33 24.96
C MET A 152 5.49 15.95 24.66
N ILE A 153 5.30 15.10 25.66
CA ILE A 153 4.73 13.75 25.47
C ILE A 153 3.20 13.74 25.35
N GLU A 154 2.51 14.82 25.76
CA GLU A 154 1.04 14.94 25.70
C GLU A 154 0.49 14.90 24.26
N ASP A 155 1.27 15.31 23.26
CA ASP A 155 0.85 15.38 21.85
C ASP A 155 1.85 14.63 20.94
N PRO A 156 1.69 13.31 20.78
CA PRO A 156 2.70 12.45 20.16
C PRO A 156 2.71 12.51 18.62
N PHE A 157 1.66 13.04 18.00
CA PHE A 157 1.47 13.01 16.55
C PHE A 157 1.74 14.35 15.87
N THR A 158 2.02 15.42 16.62
CA THR A 158 2.31 16.74 16.04
C THR A 158 3.58 16.76 15.21
N ASP A 159 3.81 17.85 14.50
CA ASP A 159 5.01 18.09 13.67
C ASP A 159 6.15 18.75 14.50
N LYS A 160 6.32 18.34 15.76
CA LYS A 160 7.32 18.90 16.68
C LYS A 160 8.55 18.00 16.71
N SER A 161 9.72 18.55 17.01
CA SER A 161 10.99 17.79 17.00
C SER A 161 11.05 16.55 17.92
N PHE A 162 10.16 16.46 18.91
CA PHE A 162 10.09 15.32 19.86
C PHE A 162 8.89 14.38 19.61
N SER A 163 8.18 14.55 18.50
CA SER A 163 7.04 13.71 18.15
C SER A 163 7.47 12.43 17.40
N LEU A 164 6.50 11.55 17.18
CA LEU A 164 6.71 10.32 16.41
C LEU A 164 7.04 10.65 14.94
N PRO A 165 8.06 10.02 14.34
CA PRO A 165 8.44 10.24 12.94
C PRO A 165 7.49 9.51 11.99
N LEU A 166 6.23 9.97 11.91
CA LEU A 166 5.16 9.32 11.13
C LEU A 166 5.51 9.17 9.65
N ALA A 167 6.21 10.15 9.06
CA ALA A 167 6.68 10.07 7.69
C ALA A 167 7.67 8.91 7.48
N ALA A 168 8.60 8.70 8.41
CA ALA A 168 9.56 7.59 8.33
C ALA A 168 8.88 6.22 8.51
N TYR A 169 7.86 6.13 9.36
CA TYR A 169 7.05 4.91 9.47
C TYR A 169 6.26 4.63 8.20
N ALA A 170 5.65 5.66 7.60
CA ALA A 170 4.95 5.52 6.33
C ALA A 170 5.90 5.11 5.19
N GLU A 171 7.11 5.69 5.14
CA GLU A 171 8.17 5.31 4.19
C GLU A 171 8.62 3.87 4.37
N THR A 172 8.77 3.41 5.61
CA THR A 172 9.12 2.01 5.91
C THR A 172 8.03 1.05 5.44
N ILE A 173 6.76 1.39 5.66
CA ILE A 173 5.61 0.59 5.20
C ILE A 173 5.55 0.61 3.66
N HIS A 174 5.76 1.77 3.04
CA HIS A 174 5.83 1.91 1.59
C HIS A 174 6.91 1.00 0.99
N GLY A 175 8.14 1.05 1.50
CA GLY A 175 9.22 0.17 1.04
C GLY A 175 8.93 -1.32 1.26
N SER A 176 8.24 -1.67 2.36
CA SER A 176 7.79 -3.04 2.60
C SER A 176 6.76 -3.50 1.56
N CYS A 177 5.83 -2.62 1.17
CA CYS A 177 4.85 -2.87 0.12
C CYS A 177 5.52 -3.04 -1.26
N GLU A 178 6.50 -2.20 -1.60
CA GLU A 178 7.30 -2.32 -2.83
C GLU A 178 8.06 -3.65 -2.87
N GLN A 179 8.67 -4.05 -1.74
CA GLN A 179 9.40 -5.32 -1.64
C GLN A 179 8.49 -6.55 -1.84
N ILE A 180 7.24 -6.50 -1.35
CA ILE A 180 6.28 -7.59 -1.53
C ILE A 180 5.82 -7.71 -2.99
N ILE A 181 5.67 -6.59 -3.70
CA ILE A 181 5.26 -6.59 -5.11
C ILE A 181 6.42 -6.88 -6.05
N GLY A 182 7.63 -6.45 -5.72
CA GLY A 182 8.79 -6.51 -6.60
C GLY A 182 8.88 -5.35 -7.60
N HIS A 183 8.01 -4.34 -7.50
CA HIS A 183 8.01 -3.13 -8.32
C HIS A 183 7.72 -1.89 -7.46
N PRO A 184 8.28 -0.72 -7.81
CA PRO A 184 8.05 0.51 -7.07
C PRO A 184 6.63 1.05 -7.28
N LEU A 185 6.11 1.71 -6.25
CA LEU A 185 4.73 2.19 -6.16
C LEU A 185 4.59 3.69 -6.50
N THR A 186 5.64 4.30 -7.03
CA THR A 186 5.72 5.74 -7.31
C THR A 186 5.11 6.12 -8.66
N TRP A 187 4.76 7.39 -8.82
CA TRP A 187 4.22 7.95 -10.08
C TRP A 187 5.21 7.95 -11.22
N ASP A 188 6.49 8.15 -10.89
CA ASP A 188 7.60 8.19 -11.84
C ASP A 188 7.95 6.81 -12.38
N TYR A 189 7.40 5.74 -11.78
CA TYR A 189 7.54 4.40 -12.31
C TYR A 189 6.55 4.15 -13.46
N GLN A 190 7.12 3.94 -14.63
CA GLN A 190 6.50 3.25 -15.75
C GLN A 190 7.09 1.84 -15.77
N GLU A 191 6.24 0.81 -15.91
CA GLU A 191 6.73 -0.55 -16.12
C GLU A 191 7.75 -0.52 -17.28
N PRO A 192 8.87 -1.27 -17.19
CA PRO A 192 9.67 -1.50 -18.37
C PRO A 192 8.72 -2.06 -19.44
N ILE A 193 8.65 -1.40 -20.59
CA ILE A 193 7.95 -1.95 -21.74
C ILE A 193 8.65 -3.29 -21.99
N GLU A 194 7.98 -4.39 -21.69
CA GLU A 194 8.44 -5.71 -22.07
C GLU A 194 8.37 -5.72 -23.59
N TYR A 195 9.49 -5.37 -24.24
CA TYR A 195 9.67 -5.69 -25.64
C TYR A 195 9.77 -7.21 -25.66
N VAL A 196 8.65 -7.85 -25.94
CA VAL A 196 8.62 -9.27 -26.29
C VAL A 196 9.44 -9.37 -27.57
N GLU A 197 10.73 -9.75 -27.45
CA GLU A 197 11.50 -10.28 -28.56
C GLU A 197 10.99 -11.70 -28.85
N GLU A 198 9.75 -11.82 -29.30
CA GLU A 198 9.29 -12.97 -30.07
C GLU A 198 9.36 -12.54 -31.54
N VAL A 199 10.58 -12.43 -32.07
CA VAL A 199 10.79 -12.21 -33.52
C VAL A 199 11.58 -13.37 -34.14
N ASP A 200 12.26 -14.19 -33.34
CA ASP A 200 13.04 -15.31 -33.88
C ASP A 200 12.19 -16.57 -34.13
N ASP A 201 11.15 -16.83 -33.34
CA ASP A 201 10.30 -18.03 -33.51
C ASP A 201 9.27 -17.91 -34.65
N ILE A 202 8.91 -16.68 -35.08
CA ILE A 202 7.93 -16.50 -36.17
C ILE A 202 8.61 -16.73 -37.53
N ALA A 203 9.89 -16.32 -37.68
CA ALA A 203 10.64 -16.53 -38.91
C ALA A 203 10.93 -18.03 -39.15
N GLU A 204 11.25 -18.79 -38.09
CA GLU A 204 11.44 -20.25 -38.20
C GLU A 204 10.12 -20.99 -38.50
N LEU A 205 8.97 -20.45 -38.08
CA LEU A 205 7.65 -21.02 -38.40
C LEU A 205 7.18 -20.64 -39.82
N GLU A 206 7.48 -19.42 -40.30
CA GLU A 206 7.19 -19.01 -41.69
C GLU A 206 8.10 -19.75 -42.69
N GLU A 207 9.39 -19.95 -42.38
CA GLU A 207 10.29 -20.75 -43.24
C GLU A 207 9.88 -22.24 -43.28
N ALA A 208 9.41 -22.80 -42.15
CA ALA A 208 8.91 -24.17 -42.12
C ALA A 208 7.56 -24.35 -42.85
N GLU A 209 6.67 -23.36 -42.81
CA GLU A 209 5.41 -23.37 -43.58
C GLU A 209 5.64 -23.16 -45.09
N GLU A 210 6.68 -22.43 -45.51
CA GLU A 210 7.09 -22.30 -46.91
C GLU A 210 7.74 -23.59 -47.45
N GLU A 211 8.60 -24.25 -46.66
CA GLU A 211 9.19 -25.55 -47.03
C GLU A 211 8.14 -26.67 -47.14
N GLU A 212 7.15 -26.74 -46.23
CA GLU A 212 6.05 -27.70 -46.34
C GLU A 212 5.14 -27.43 -47.56
N GLN A 213 4.93 -26.17 -47.95
CA GLN A 213 4.14 -25.81 -49.14
C GLN A 213 4.89 -26.11 -50.45
N GLU A 214 6.21 -25.91 -50.51
CA GLU A 214 7.01 -26.29 -51.68
C GLU A 214 7.08 -27.81 -51.85
N GLU A 215 7.15 -28.59 -50.76
CA GLU A 215 7.08 -30.06 -50.82
C GLU A 215 5.70 -30.57 -51.27
N GLU A 216 4.59 -29.95 -50.84
CA GLU A 216 3.24 -30.30 -51.31
C GLU A 216 3.00 -29.91 -52.79
N GLU A 217 3.59 -28.82 -53.28
CA GLU A 217 3.49 -28.42 -54.70
C GLU A 217 4.35 -29.28 -55.64
N GLU A 218 5.49 -29.83 -55.19
CA GLU A 218 6.29 -30.79 -55.98
C GLU A 218 5.63 -32.19 -56.07
N GLU A 219 4.81 -32.60 -55.09
CA GLU A 219 4.06 -33.86 -55.16
C GLU A 219 2.82 -33.80 -56.08
N GLU A 220 2.31 -32.61 -56.42
CA GLU A 220 1.21 -32.40 -57.39
C GLU A 220 1.71 -32.21 -58.85
N GLU A 221 2.69 -33.00 -59.31
CA GLU A 221 2.95 -33.08 -60.75
C GLU A 221 1.82 -33.91 -61.43
N PRO A 222 1.13 -33.41 -62.47
CA PRO A 222 -0.08 -34.05 -62.98
C PRO A 222 0.23 -35.39 -63.67
N GLU A 223 -0.30 -36.49 -63.12
CA GLU A 223 -0.33 -37.80 -63.80
C GLU A 223 -0.99 -37.67 -65.20
N GLU A 224 -0.27 -38.10 -66.22
CA GLU A 224 -0.73 -38.16 -67.61
C GLU A 224 -2.03 -39.00 -67.71
N PRO A 225 -3.10 -38.53 -68.38
CA PRO A 225 -4.40 -39.21 -68.31
C PRO A 225 -4.35 -40.60 -68.97
N ALA A 226 -4.68 -41.63 -68.19
CA ALA A 226 -4.71 -43.02 -68.62
C ALA A 226 -5.66 -43.26 -69.83
N PRO A 227 -5.29 -44.13 -70.79
CA PRO A 227 -6.11 -44.40 -71.97
C PRO A 227 -7.43 -45.10 -71.62
N PRO A 228 -8.52 -44.84 -72.38
CA PRO A 228 -9.86 -45.31 -72.03
C PRO A 228 -9.98 -46.85 -72.09
N PRO A 229 -10.75 -47.47 -71.17
CA PRO A 229 -10.82 -48.92 -71.04
C PRO A 229 -11.56 -49.58 -72.22
N PRO A 230 -11.11 -50.78 -72.66
CA PRO A 230 -11.77 -51.52 -73.73
C PRO A 230 -13.13 -52.08 -73.29
N LYS A 231 -14.12 -52.01 -74.19
CA LYS A 231 -15.48 -52.54 -73.98
C LYS A 231 -15.44 -54.07 -73.94
N HIS A 232 -15.88 -54.67 -72.85
CA HIS A 232 -16.04 -56.13 -72.72
C HIS A 232 -17.34 -56.58 -73.41
N PRO A 233 -17.30 -57.51 -74.38
CA PRO A 233 -18.48 -58.21 -74.84
C PRO A 233 -18.72 -59.47 -73.97
N ASP A 234 -19.98 -59.82 -73.88
CA ASP A 234 -20.62 -60.95 -73.20
C ASP A 234 -19.79 -62.23 -72.97
N GLY A 235 -19.98 -62.78 -71.77
CA GLY A 235 -20.34 -64.19 -71.63
C GLY A 235 -19.20 -65.19 -71.41
N ILE A 236 -19.52 -66.11 -70.49
CA ILE A 236 -19.11 -67.51 -70.38
C ILE A 236 -18.30 -67.83 -69.12
N GLU A 237 -18.93 -68.73 -68.35
CA GLU A 237 -18.50 -69.47 -67.17
C GLU A 237 -17.09 -70.06 -67.32
N ILE A 238 -16.41 -70.33 -66.21
CA ILE A 238 -15.88 -71.68 -65.87
C ILE A 238 -15.53 -71.71 -64.37
N ARG A 239 -16.00 -72.79 -63.75
CA ARG A 239 -15.86 -73.24 -62.37
C ARG A 239 -14.82 -74.36 -62.34
N PHE A 240 -13.82 -74.35 -61.45
CA PHE A 240 -13.06 -75.54 -61.00
C PHE A 240 -12.23 -75.19 -59.75
N PRO A 241 -11.76 -76.19 -59.00
CA PRO A 241 -12.49 -77.11 -58.12
C PRO A 241 -12.37 -76.70 -56.63
#